data_AF-A0A367ZU40-F1
#
_entry.id   AF-A0A367ZU40-F1
#
_cell.length_a   1.000
_cell.length_b   1.000
_cell.length_c   1.000
_cell.angle_alpha   90.00
_cell.angle_beta   90.00
_cell.angle_gamma   90.00
#
_symmetry.space_group_name_H-M   'P 1'
#
loop_
_entity.id
_entity.type
_entity.pdbx_description
1 polymer ?
#
loop_
_entity_poly.entity_id
_entity_poly.type
_entity_poly.pdbx_seq_one_letter_code
_entity_poly.pdbx_strand_id
1 'polypeptide(L)'
;MLLLGWCGLCLIPVWAEKTPGDDIQPDQVNLDNLAQPLVATTTSPASEGEGKPESPIDPRLQEFIAKGRALFADPNLGNGEKSCLSCHSDPVASLGGKIQTYPKYSKVAKTIINQVHQINLCLTKPMKGQALAADDERMTALIAYLVSLGQPE
;
A
#
# COMPACT_ATOMS: atom_id res chain seq x y z
N MET A 1 -17.06 -53.01 -35.59
CA MET A 1 -18.01 -52.74 -34.50
C MET A 1 -17.30 -51.80 -33.52
N LEU A 2 -17.66 -50.52 -33.53
CA LEU A 2 -17.17 -49.52 -32.58
C LEU A 2 -17.86 -49.74 -31.23
N LEU A 3 -17.09 -49.94 -30.16
CA LEU A 3 -17.57 -49.75 -28.80
C LEU A 3 -16.57 -48.87 -28.05
N LEU A 4 -17.02 -47.62 -27.82
CA LEU A 4 -16.46 -46.71 -26.83
C LEU A 4 -16.76 -47.27 -25.43
N GLY A 5 -15.75 -47.29 -24.56
CA GLY A 5 -15.89 -47.66 -23.15
C GLY A 5 -14.74 -47.06 -22.35
N TRP A 6 -15.07 -46.09 -21.51
CA TRP A 6 -14.17 -45.28 -20.69
C TRP A 6 -13.60 -46.08 -19.50
N CYS A 7 -12.54 -45.52 -18.93
CA CYS A 7 -12.14 -45.56 -17.52
C CYS A 7 -11.00 -46.53 -17.14
N GLY A 8 -9.92 -45.97 -16.55
CA GLY A 8 -9.04 -46.75 -15.69
C GLY A 8 -7.56 -46.38 -15.74
N LEU A 9 -7.18 -45.41 -14.90
CA LEU A 9 -5.93 -45.41 -14.13
C LEU A 9 -4.59 -45.37 -14.91
N CYS A 10 -4.13 -44.15 -15.19
CA CYS A 10 -2.74 -43.84 -14.90
C CYS A 10 -2.58 -43.85 -13.37
N LEU A 11 -2.05 -44.95 -12.84
CA LEU A 11 -1.55 -45.06 -11.46
C LEU A 11 -0.29 -44.18 -11.33
N ILE A 12 -0.50 -42.89 -11.10
CA ILE A 12 0.54 -42.04 -10.53
C ILE A 12 0.09 -41.78 -9.09
N PRO A 13 0.84 -42.21 -8.06
CA PRO A 13 0.50 -41.87 -6.68
C PRO A 13 0.54 -40.34 -6.55
N VAL A 14 -0.62 -39.77 -6.21
CA VAL A 14 -0.83 -38.37 -5.77
C VAL A 14 -0.20 -38.20 -4.39
N TRP A 15 1.12 -38.36 -4.29
CA TRP A 15 1.89 -37.76 -3.19
C TRP A 15 2.56 -36.54 -3.79
N ALA A 16 1.74 -35.51 -3.92
CA ALA A 16 2.12 -34.17 -4.26
C ALA A 16 3.34 -33.76 -3.43
N GLU A 17 4.43 -33.52 -4.12
CA GLU A 17 5.56 -32.76 -3.62
C GLU A 17 5.05 -31.40 -3.16
N LYS A 18 5.04 -31.22 -1.84
CA LYS A 18 4.58 -30.04 -1.12
C LYS A 18 5.31 -28.80 -1.64
N THR A 19 4.63 -27.91 -2.36
CA THR A 19 5.21 -26.62 -2.73
C THR A 19 5.31 -25.72 -1.48
N PRO A 20 6.46 -25.06 -1.22
CA PRO A 20 6.59 -24.13 -0.11
C PRO A 20 5.55 -22.99 -0.24
N GLY A 21 4.52 -23.00 0.59
CA GLY A 21 3.44 -22.00 0.59
C GLY A 21 2.03 -22.54 0.83
N ASP A 22 1.81 -23.86 0.65
CA ASP A 22 0.46 -24.45 0.77
C ASP A 22 -0.03 -24.71 2.21
N ASP A 23 0.78 -24.40 3.22
CA ASP A 23 0.42 -24.60 4.64
C ASP A 23 -0.26 -23.38 5.30
N ILE A 24 -0.44 -22.26 4.61
CA ILE A 24 -1.08 -21.09 5.22
C ILE A 24 -2.59 -21.26 5.14
N GLN A 25 -3.16 -21.89 6.18
CA GLN A 25 -4.60 -21.85 6.41
C GLN A 25 -5.04 -20.39 6.68
N PRO A 26 -6.12 -19.90 6.04
CA PRO A 26 -6.54 -18.49 6.10
C PRO A 26 -7.12 -18.06 7.46
N ASP A 27 -7.24 -18.96 8.44
CA ASP A 27 -7.89 -18.74 9.73
C ASP A 27 -6.91 -18.68 10.92
N GLN A 28 -5.60 -18.82 10.71
CA GLN A 28 -4.61 -18.83 11.81
C GLN A 28 -4.03 -17.44 12.14
N VAL A 29 -4.77 -16.35 11.90
CA VAL A 29 -4.46 -15.08 12.57
C VAL A 29 -4.96 -15.19 14.01
N ASN A 30 -4.07 -15.56 14.93
CA ASN A 30 -4.38 -15.56 16.35
C ASN A 30 -4.51 -14.12 16.85
N LEU A 31 -5.73 -13.60 16.85
CA LEU A 31 -6.07 -12.26 17.32
C LEU A 31 -5.81 -12.07 18.82
N ASP A 32 -5.73 -13.16 19.59
CA ASP A 32 -5.44 -13.11 21.03
C ASP A 32 -3.95 -12.83 21.31
N ASN A 33 -3.08 -13.08 20.33
CA ASN A 33 -1.66 -12.71 20.40
C ASN A 33 -1.37 -11.26 20.01
N LEU A 34 -2.37 -10.49 19.54
CA LEU A 34 -2.23 -9.05 19.29
C LEU A 34 -2.35 -8.22 20.58
N ALA A 35 -2.86 -8.82 21.66
CA ALA A 35 -2.97 -8.20 22.98
C ALA A 35 -1.76 -8.47 23.88
N GLN A 36 -0.76 -9.23 23.42
CA GLN A 36 0.51 -9.29 24.12
C GLN A 36 1.15 -7.90 24.04
N PRO A 37 1.53 -7.28 25.17
CA PRO A 37 2.32 -6.07 25.09
C PRO A 37 3.59 -6.45 24.34
N LEU A 38 3.89 -5.74 23.25
CA LEU A 38 5.25 -5.60 22.75
C LEU A 38 6.06 -5.13 23.96
N VAL A 39 6.66 -6.05 24.71
CA VAL A 39 7.51 -5.74 25.84
C VAL A 39 8.77 -5.09 25.26
N ALA A 40 8.64 -3.79 25.00
CA ALA A 40 9.72 -2.90 24.68
C ALA A 40 10.63 -2.84 25.92
N THR A 41 11.57 -3.78 26.00
CA THR A 41 12.79 -3.57 26.78
C THR A 41 13.73 -2.71 25.95
N THR A 42 13.30 -1.48 25.75
CA THR A 42 14.19 -0.36 25.47
C THR A 42 13.71 0.74 26.38
N THR A 43 14.49 1.00 27.43
CA THR A 43 14.40 2.22 28.21
C THR A 43 14.52 3.39 27.22
N SER A 44 13.38 3.93 26.79
CA SER A 44 13.35 5.17 26.04
C SER A 44 13.29 6.28 27.08
N PRO A 45 14.35 7.09 27.28
CA PRO A 45 14.12 8.36 27.95
C PRO A 45 13.25 9.17 26.99
N ALA A 46 11.99 9.38 27.36
CA ALA A 46 11.32 10.60 26.96
C ALA A 46 12.21 11.75 27.44
N SER A 47 12.87 12.43 26.51
CA SER A 47 13.38 13.77 26.75
C SER A 47 12.52 14.71 25.93
N GLU A 48 11.55 15.31 26.59
CA GLU A 48 11.12 16.66 26.24
C GLU A 48 12.38 17.54 26.24
N GLY A 49 12.68 18.11 25.09
CA GLY A 49 13.87 18.91 24.86
C GLY A 49 13.66 19.80 23.65
N GLU A 50 13.20 21.02 23.92
CA GLU A 50 13.56 22.29 23.30
C GLU A 50 14.05 22.28 21.83
N GLY A 51 13.41 23.12 21.02
CA GLY A 51 13.54 23.20 19.56
C GLY A 51 14.96 23.07 19.01
N LYS A 52 15.15 22.02 18.20
CA LYS A 52 16.26 21.87 17.27
C LYS A 52 15.65 21.91 15.85
N PRO A 53 16.28 22.57 14.85
CA PRO A 53 15.81 22.45 13.48
C PRO A 53 15.74 20.97 13.13
N GLU A 54 14.59 20.57 12.59
CA GLU A 54 14.35 19.22 12.09
C GLU A 54 15.54 18.82 11.21
N SER A 55 16.07 17.61 11.43
CA SER A 55 17.22 17.12 10.67
C SER A 55 16.95 17.29 9.17
N PRO A 56 17.95 17.65 8.34
CA PRO A 56 17.76 17.66 6.90
C PRO A 56 17.15 16.35 6.44
N ILE A 57 16.05 16.43 5.67
CA ILE A 57 15.41 15.25 5.08
C ILE A 57 16.47 14.44 4.34
N ASP A 58 16.50 13.12 4.58
CA ASP A 58 17.45 12.21 3.91
C ASP A 58 17.39 12.40 2.38
N PRO A 59 18.52 12.63 1.69
CA PRO A 59 18.53 12.84 0.23
C PRO A 59 17.85 11.71 -0.55
N ARG A 60 17.91 10.47 -0.06
CA ARG A 60 17.25 9.32 -0.68
C ARG A 60 15.73 9.43 -0.59
N LEU A 61 15.22 9.95 0.53
CA LEU A 61 13.79 10.23 0.68
C LEU A 61 13.36 11.40 -0.20
N GLN A 62 14.20 12.44 -0.33
CA GLN A 62 13.91 13.58 -1.21
C GLN A 62 13.77 13.16 -2.67
N GLU A 63 14.57 12.21 -3.15
CA GLU A 63 14.43 11.64 -4.48
C GLU A 63 13.04 11.02 -4.71
N PHE A 64 12.55 10.24 -3.73
CA PHE A 64 11.22 9.64 -3.80
C PHE A 64 10.09 10.67 -3.70
N ILE A 65 10.25 11.72 -2.89
CA ILE A 65 9.29 12.83 -2.83
C ILE A 65 9.19 13.53 -4.19
N ALA A 66 10.34 13.81 -4.83
CA ALA A 66 10.37 14.43 -6.16
C ALA A 66 9.72 13.54 -7.22
N LYS A 67 10.02 12.23 -7.22
CA LYS A 67 9.39 11.24 -8.11
C LYS A 67 7.88 11.16 -7.88
N GLY A 68 7.45 11.15 -6.63
CA GLY A 68 6.03 11.14 -6.26
C GLY A 68 5.29 12.39 -6.72
N ARG A 69 5.90 13.57 -6.57
CA ARG A 69 5.35 14.83 -7.09
C ARG A 69 5.17 14.78 -8.61
N ALA A 70 6.16 14.25 -9.34
CA ALA A 70 6.07 14.11 -10.79
C ALA A 70 4.93 13.15 -11.20
N LEU A 71 4.86 11.97 -10.58
CA LEU A 71 3.78 11.00 -10.81
C LEU A 71 2.39 11.57 -10.48
N PHE A 72 2.28 12.37 -9.41
CA PHE A 72 1.02 13.00 -9.00
C PHE A 72 0.47 13.96 -10.08
N ALA A 73 1.36 14.60 -10.84
CA ALA A 73 1.01 15.49 -11.95
C ALA A 73 0.85 14.75 -13.29
N ASP A 74 1.28 13.50 -13.40
CA ASP A 74 1.33 12.74 -14.66
C ASP A 74 -0.03 12.10 -15.00
N PRO A 75 -0.68 12.50 -16.11
CA PRO A 75 -1.94 11.89 -16.55
C PRO A 75 -1.75 10.46 -17.08
N ASN A 76 -0.53 10.05 -17.46
CA ASN A 76 -0.25 8.70 -17.96
C ASN A 76 -0.23 7.64 -16.87
N LEU A 77 -0.28 8.04 -15.59
CA LEU A 77 -0.55 7.11 -14.50
C LEU A 77 -1.96 6.52 -14.65
N GLY A 78 -2.90 7.33 -15.15
CA GLY A 78 -4.26 6.94 -15.51
C GLY A 78 -4.39 6.50 -16.97
N ASN A 79 -5.46 6.93 -17.63
CA ASN A 79 -5.68 6.73 -19.07
C ASN A 79 -5.18 7.90 -19.95
N GLY A 80 -4.44 8.87 -19.40
CA GLY A 80 -3.98 10.06 -20.12
C GLY A 80 -4.93 11.26 -20.09
N GLU A 81 -6.14 11.14 -19.53
CA GLU A 81 -7.12 12.26 -19.50
C GLU A 81 -6.98 13.15 -18.25
N LYS A 82 -6.58 12.56 -17.11
CA LYS A 82 -6.52 13.24 -15.80
C LYS A 82 -5.32 12.76 -15.00
N SER A 83 -4.75 13.66 -14.21
CA SER A 83 -3.80 13.33 -13.14
C SER A 83 -4.44 13.57 -11.77
N CYS A 84 -3.73 13.26 -10.68
CA CYS A 84 -4.21 13.57 -9.34
C CYS A 84 -4.40 15.09 -9.16
N LEU A 85 -3.51 15.88 -9.78
CA LEU A 85 -3.55 17.34 -9.78
C LEU A 85 -4.79 17.93 -10.47
N SER A 86 -5.45 17.16 -11.36
CA SER A 86 -6.71 17.60 -12.00
C SER A 86 -7.86 17.82 -11.00
N CYS A 87 -7.83 17.17 -9.84
CA CYS A 87 -8.81 17.38 -8.75
C CYS A 87 -8.19 17.97 -7.48
N HIS A 88 -6.90 17.70 -7.24
CA HIS A 88 -6.15 18.20 -6.10
C HIS A 88 -5.18 19.29 -6.53
N SER A 89 -5.69 20.36 -7.14
CA SER A 89 -4.88 21.45 -7.72
C SER A 89 -4.00 22.18 -6.70
N ASP A 90 -4.43 22.20 -5.43
CA ASP A 90 -3.61 22.55 -4.29
C ASP A 90 -3.46 21.30 -3.39
N PRO A 91 -2.37 20.53 -3.56
CA PRO A 91 -2.17 19.29 -2.81
C PRO A 91 -2.04 19.51 -1.30
N VAL A 92 -1.40 20.61 -0.87
CA VAL A 92 -1.20 20.89 0.56
C VAL A 92 -2.54 21.20 1.20
N ALA A 93 -3.32 22.11 0.62
CA ALA A 93 -4.62 22.47 1.18
C ALA A 93 -5.64 21.31 1.15
N SER A 94 -5.61 20.47 0.11
CA SER A 94 -6.61 19.40 -0.08
C SER A 94 -6.23 18.06 0.55
N LEU A 95 -4.94 17.72 0.61
CA LEU A 95 -4.44 16.40 1.03
C LEU A 95 -3.44 16.45 2.19
N GLY A 96 -2.98 17.62 2.63
CA GLY A 96 -2.06 17.77 3.75
C GLY A 96 -2.52 16.99 4.99
N GLY A 97 -1.65 16.13 5.49
CA GLY A 97 -1.91 15.28 6.67
C GLY A 97 -2.94 14.15 6.47
N LYS A 98 -3.58 14.02 5.29
CA LYS A 98 -4.67 13.05 5.09
C LYS A 98 -4.15 11.62 4.96
N ILE A 99 -3.00 11.41 4.33
CA ILE A 99 -2.47 10.06 4.08
C ILE A 99 -2.05 9.37 5.38
N GLN A 100 -1.62 10.15 6.38
CA GLN A 100 -1.26 9.68 7.72
C GLN A 100 -2.45 9.16 8.53
N THR A 101 -3.69 9.46 8.12
CA THR A 101 -4.91 9.00 8.82
C THR A 101 -5.32 7.57 8.49
N TYR A 102 -4.58 6.88 7.62
CA TYR A 102 -4.84 5.48 7.24
C TYR A 102 -3.96 4.53 8.06
N PRO A 103 -4.47 3.33 8.44
CA PRO A 103 -5.67 2.67 7.93
C PRO A 103 -6.99 3.18 8.54
N LYS A 104 -8.08 3.10 7.77
CA LYS A 104 -9.44 3.45 8.24
C LYS A 104 -10.54 2.74 7.47
N TYR A 105 -11.74 2.69 8.06
CA TYR A 105 -12.92 2.17 7.37
C TYR A 105 -13.34 3.07 6.21
N SER A 106 -13.41 2.51 5.00
CA SER A 106 -13.92 3.19 3.82
C SER A 106 -15.38 2.81 3.59
N LYS A 107 -16.26 3.80 3.59
CA LYS A 107 -17.67 3.62 3.20
C LYS A 107 -17.81 3.18 1.74
N VAL A 108 -16.89 3.61 0.88
CA VAL A 108 -16.88 3.27 -0.56
C VAL A 108 -16.48 1.82 -0.77
N ALA A 109 -15.41 1.36 -0.10
CA ALA A 109 -14.93 -0.01 -0.21
C ALA A 109 -15.65 -1.01 0.72
N LYS A 110 -16.45 -0.51 1.68
CA LYS A 110 -17.14 -1.29 2.73
C LYS A 110 -16.19 -2.18 3.55
N THR A 111 -14.95 -1.73 3.74
CA THR A 111 -13.91 -2.45 4.49
C THR A 111 -12.85 -1.46 5.00
N ILE A 112 -11.92 -1.93 5.85
CA ILE A 112 -10.74 -1.19 6.26
C ILE A 112 -9.76 -1.12 5.08
N ILE A 113 -9.29 0.08 4.75
CA ILE A 113 -8.30 0.31 3.70
C ILE A 113 -7.07 1.00 4.28
N ASN A 114 -5.92 0.78 3.65
CA ASN A 114 -4.65 1.44 3.95
C ASN A 114 -4.35 2.51 2.88
N GLN A 115 -3.15 3.07 2.93
CA GLN A 115 -2.69 4.12 2.01
C GLN A 115 -2.65 3.64 0.56
N VAL A 116 -2.10 2.44 0.32
CA VAL A 116 -2.01 1.79 -1.00
C VAL A 116 -3.39 1.62 -1.62
N HIS A 117 -4.35 1.08 -0.86
CA HIS A 117 -5.73 0.92 -1.30
C HIS A 117 -6.38 2.27 -1.66
N GLN A 118 -6.17 3.31 -0.85
CA GLN A 118 -6.73 4.63 -1.13
C GLN A 118 -6.15 5.23 -2.43
N ILE A 119 -4.84 5.14 -2.64
CA ILE A 119 -4.19 5.63 -3.86
C ILE A 119 -4.73 4.87 -5.07
N ASN A 120 -4.83 3.55 -4.99
CA ASN A 120 -5.38 2.73 -6.07
C ASN A 120 -6.86 2.99 -6.35
N LEU A 121 -7.66 3.37 -5.34
CA LEU A 121 -9.04 3.83 -5.58
C LEU A 121 -9.07 5.13 -6.38
N CYS A 122 -8.20 6.09 -6.06
CA CYS A 122 -8.06 7.32 -6.85
C CYS A 122 -7.56 7.03 -8.27
N LEU A 123 -6.66 6.06 -8.42
CA LEU A 123 -6.09 5.75 -9.72
C LEU A 123 -7.08 5.01 -10.64
N THR A 124 -7.76 4.00 -10.11
CA THR A 124 -8.60 3.10 -10.91
C THR A 124 -10.01 3.64 -11.15
N LYS A 125 -10.54 4.50 -10.26
CA LYS A 125 -11.93 4.99 -10.37
C LYS A 125 -12.02 6.28 -11.18
N PRO A 126 -11.54 7.46 -10.71
CA PRO A 126 -11.65 8.69 -11.49
C PRO A 126 -10.62 8.80 -12.62
N MET A 127 -9.42 8.25 -12.47
CA MET A 127 -8.35 8.34 -13.49
C MET A 127 -8.34 7.15 -14.47
N LYS A 128 -9.15 6.11 -14.22
CA LYS A 128 -9.29 4.90 -15.06
C LYS A 128 -7.95 4.23 -15.40
N GLY A 129 -6.97 4.34 -14.52
CA GLY A 129 -5.67 3.67 -14.62
C GLY A 129 -5.71 2.23 -14.11
N GLN A 130 -4.56 1.59 -14.14
CA GLN A 130 -4.35 0.28 -13.52
C GLN A 130 -3.93 0.44 -12.06
N ALA A 131 -4.30 -0.51 -11.21
CA ALA A 131 -3.81 -0.53 -9.83
C ALA A 131 -2.31 -0.79 -9.81
N LEU A 132 -1.59 -0.04 -8.97
CA LEU A 132 -0.19 -0.32 -8.67
C LEU A 132 -0.10 -1.43 -7.62
N ALA A 133 0.94 -2.26 -7.71
CA ALA A 133 1.27 -3.20 -6.65
C ALA A 133 1.68 -2.45 -5.36
N ALA A 134 1.54 -3.10 -4.20
CA ALA A 134 1.86 -2.47 -2.92
C ALA A 134 3.38 -2.18 -2.78
N ASP A 135 4.21 -3.00 -3.41
CA ASP A 135 5.66 -2.91 -3.48
C ASP A 135 6.17 -2.21 -4.75
N ASP A 136 5.27 -1.69 -5.59
CA ASP A 136 5.65 -0.89 -6.76
C ASP A 136 6.35 0.39 -6.30
N GLU A 137 7.52 0.67 -6.87
CA GLU A 137 8.30 1.86 -6.53
C GLU A 137 7.50 3.17 -6.75
N ARG A 138 6.59 3.19 -7.73
CA ARG A 138 5.69 4.32 -7.96
C ARG A 138 4.71 4.52 -6.80
N MET A 139 4.23 3.44 -6.20
CA MET A 139 3.37 3.50 -5.02
C MET A 139 4.16 4.06 -3.82
N THR A 140 5.39 3.60 -3.61
CA THR A 140 6.29 4.15 -2.57
C THR A 140 6.54 5.65 -2.78
N ALA A 141 6.84 6.07 -4.02
CA ALA A 141 7.07 7.48 -4.34
C ALA A 141 5.83 8.35 -4.09
N LEU A 142 4.65 7.89 -4.51
CA LEU A 142 3.38 8.58 -4.25
C LEU A 142 3.10 8.72 -2.75
N ILE A 143 3.32 7.66 -1.96
CA ILE A 143 3.16 7.72 -0.50
C ILE A 143 4.15 8.73 0.10
N ALA A 144 5.43 8.68 -0.30
CA ALA A 144 6.44 9.63 0.20
C ALA A 144 6.03 11.09 -0.05
N TYR A 145 5.59 11.40 -1.27
CA TYR A 145 5.10 12.73 -1.62
C TYR A 145 3.85 13.12 -0.82
N LEU A 146 2.85 12.24 -0.71
CA LEU A 146 1.63 12.54 0.05
C LEU A 146 1.91 12.74 1.54
N VAL A 147 2.88 12.03 2.11
CA VAL A 147 3.31 12.21 3.49
C VAL A 147 3.95 13.59 3.67
N SER A 148 4.81 14.00 2.73
CA SER A 148 5.50 15.29 2.79
C SER A 148 4.54 16.50 2.76
N LEU A 149 3.35 16.36 2.17
CA LEU A 149 2.32 17.43 2.15
C LEU A 149 1.81 17.83 3.55
N GLY A 150 2.00 16.98 4.55
CA GLY A 150 1.56 17.24 5.93
C GLY A 150 2.69 17.62 6.88
N GLN A 151 3.93 17.76 6.41
CA GLN A 151 5.05 18.18 7.25
C GLN A 151 5.21 19.70 7.18
N PRO A 152 5.57 20.36 8.30
CA PRO A 152 6.00 21.75 8.26
C PRO A 152 7.28 21.87 7.40
N GLU A 153 7.40 22.97 6.66
CA GLU A 153 8.61 23.28 5.86
C GLU A 153 9.83 23.60 6.73
#